data_AF-G2XMP7-F1
#
_entry.id   AF-G2XMP7-F1
#
_cell.length_a   1.000
_cell.length_b   1.000
_cell.length_c   1.000
_cell.angle_alpha   90.00
_cell.angle_beta   90.00
_cell.angle_gamma   90.00
#
_symmetry.space_group_name_H-M   'P 1'
#
loop_
_entity.id
_entity.type
_entity.pdbx_description
1 polymer ?
#
loop_
_entity_poly.entity_id
_entity_poly.type
_entity_poly.pdbx_seq_one_letter_code
_entity_poly.pdbx_strand_id
1 'polypeptide(L)'
;MATLPQMAATKERQEAANPTTTTRTLVESVTNWIRVYSDGSVDRLGPPEAAAFMVLVPPYDDPRDGVTVHDVATDHGVDVRLYLTTTAPARRRPVLVHFHGGGFCLSHAAWSLYHRFYARLAVDLDVAGIVSVVLPLAPEHRLPAAIDAGHAALLWLRDVASGGSDTIAHPAVERLCGAADFSRVFLIGDSAGGVLVHNVAARAGEAGAEALDPIRLAGGVQLHPGFILPEKSPSELENPPTPFMTQETVDKFVVLALPVGTTRTRLRRRR
;
A
#
# COMPACT_ATOMS: atom_id res chain seq x y z
N MET A 1 70.78 -22.67 -0.67
CA MET A 1 71.65 -21.48 -0.58
C MET A 1 70.95 -20.37 -1.35
N ALA A 2 70.18 -19.51 -0.67
CA ALA A 2 70.60 -18.21 -0.13
C ALA A 2 71.06 -17.26 -1.27
N THR A 3 70.53 -16.05 -1.49
CA THR A 3 70.31 -14.97 -0.51
C THR A 3 69.46 -13.84 -1.13
N LEU A 4 68.61 -13.20 -0.33
CA LEU A 4 67.98 -11.87 -0.52
C LEU A 4 69.04 -10.74 -0.38
N PRO A 5 68.83 -9.48 -0.85
CA PRO A 5 68.06 -8.47 -0.08
C PRO A 5 67.45 -7.21 -0.79
N GLN A 6 66.47 -6.60 -0.09
CA GLN A 6 66.18 -5.14 0.09
C GLN A 6 65.69 -4.28 -1.12
N MET A 7 64.83 -3.26 -1.03
CA MET A 7 64.26 -2.45 0.08
C MET A 7 63.05 -1.58 -0.41
N ALA A 8 62.17 -1.23 0.54
CA ALA A 8 61.41 0.03 0.70
C ALA A 8 60.31 0.45 -0.31
N ALA A 9 59.06 0.56 0.16
CA ALA A 9 58.48 1.83 0.63
C ALA A 9 56.98 1.68 0.93
N THR A 10 56.64 1.63 2.21
CA THR A 10 55.27 1.71 2.72
C THR A 10 54.78 3.15 2.56
N LYS A 11 53.69 3.38 1.81
CA LYS A 11 52.92 4.62 1.87
C LYS A 11 51.64 4.34 2.64
N GLU A 12 51.65 4.69 3.92
CA GLU A 12 50.44 4.88 4.71
C GLU A 12 49.61 5.99 4.06
N ARG A 13 48.43 5.64 3.55
CA ARG A 13 47.37 6.61 3.32
C ARG A 13 46.47 6.57 4.54
N GLN A 14 46.65 7.56 5.41
CA GLN A 14 45.59 8.04 6.29
C GLN A 14 44.43 8.47 5.41
N GLU A 15 43.35 7.69 5.42
CA GLU A 15 42.06 8.15 4.91
C GLU A 15 41.19 8.53 6.11
N ALA A 16 40.75 9.78 6.05
CA ALA A 16 40.13 10.53 7.12
C ALA A 16 38.84 9.86 7.63
N ALA A 17 38.72 9.81 8.95
CA ALA A 17 37.46 9.56 9.62
C ALA A 17 36.53 10.79 9.46
N ASN A 18 35.42 10.65 8.73
CA ASN A 18 34.08 11.15 9.07
C ASN A 18 33.07 10.89 7.91
N PRO A 19 31.76 10.75 8.17
CA PRO A 19 30.99 11.47 9.18
C PRO A 19 30.30 10.57 10.21
N THR A 20 30.12 11.11 11.42
CA THR A 20 29.12 10.74 12.44
C THR A 20 28.18 9.62 12.01
N THR A 21 28.54 8.38 12.29
CA THR A 21 27.58 7.28 12.37
C THR A 21 26.68 7.62 13.56
N THR A 22 25.57 8.30 13.33
CA THR A 22 24.50 8.38 14.32
C THR A 22 24.18 6.95 14.70
N THR A 23 24.49 6.56 15.93
CA THR A 23 24.24 5.20 16.42
C THR A 23 22.75 4.94 16.27
N ARG A 24 22.39 4.07 15.32
CA ARG A 24 21.00 3.68 15.05
C ARG A 24 20.51 2.88 16.26
N THR A 25 19.66 3.50 17.08
CA THR A 25 19.10 2.89 18.30
C THR A 25 17.64 2.53 18.08
N LEU A 26 17.20 1.41 18.66
CA LEU A 26 15.79 0.97 18.59
C LEU A 26 14.92 1.90 19.47
N VAL A 27 13.91 2.52 18.88
CA VAL A 27 12.99 3.45 19.56
C VAL A 27 11.66 2.79 19.88
N GLU A 28 11.11 2.01 18.95
CA GLU A 28 9.83 1.31 19.12
C GLU A 28 9.86 -0.02 18.36
N SER A 29 9.10 -1.01 18.81
CA SER A 29 8.94 -2.27 18.10
C SER A 29 7.55 -2.87 18.25
N VAL A 30 7.02 -3.36 17.13
CA VAL A 30 5.88 -4.26 17.11
C VAL A 30 6.43 -5.67 16.95
N THR A 31 6.28 -6.51 17.96
CA THR A 31 6.88 -7.85 18.03
C THR A 31 6.64 -8.62 16.73
N ASN A 32 7.73 -9.10 16.11
CA ASN A 32 7.79 -9.83 14.84
C ASN A 32 7.41 -9.06 13.56
N TRP A 33 7.02 -7.78 13.67
CA TRP A 33 6.45 -7.02 12.55
C TRP A 33 7.25 -5.78 12.18
N ILE A 34 7.59 -4.94 13.15
CA ILE A 34 8.21 -3.64 12.88
C ILE A 34 9.27 -3.33 13.94
N ARG A 35 10.40 -2.76 13.50
CA ARG A 35 11.35 -2.05 14.36
C ARG A 35 11.55 -0.63 13.82
N VAL A 36 11.37 0.36 14.69
CA VAL A 36 11.55 1.79 14.37
C VAL A 36 12.81 2.28 15.07
N TYR A 37 13.65 3.02 14.35
CA TYR A 37 14.95 3.45 14.83
C TYR A 37 15.04 4.97 14.99
N SER A 38 16.05 5.42 15.75
CA SER A 38 16.25 6.83 16.12
C SER A 38 16.56 7.75 14.94
N ASP A 39 17.01 7.20 13.82
CA ASP A 39 17.24 7.92 12.56
C ASP A 39 15.98 8.00 11.67
N GLY A 40 14.85 7.48 12.14
CA GLY A 40 13.59 7.42 11.40
C GLY A 40 13.46 6.21 10.46
N SER A 41 14.49 5.37 10.35
CA SER A 41 14.40 4.15 9.54
C SER A 41 13.50 3.10 10.20
N VAL A 42 12.89 2.25 9.36
CA VAL A 42 11.93 1.23 9.79
C VAL A 42 12.26 -0.10 9.13
N ASP A 43 12.50 -1.12 9.94
CA ASP A 43 12.56 -2.49 9.46
C ASP A 43 11.17 -3.09 9.50
N ARG A 44 10.61 -3.39 8.32
CA ARG A 44 9.36 -4.16 8.18
C ARG A 44 9.72 -5.63 8.07
N LEU A 45 9.46 -6.33 9.16
CA LEU A 45 9.67 -7.75 9.31
C LEU A 45 8.41 -8.50 8.88
N GLY A 46 8.48 -9.81 9.00
CA GLY A 46 7.31 -10.67 9.08
C GLY A 46 7.62 -11.86 9.97
N PRO A 47 6.63 -12.39 10.71
CA PRO A 47 6.83 -13.66 11.39
C PRO A 47 7.18 -14.73 10.33
N PRO A 48 8.12 -15.67 10.61
CA PRO A 48 8.51 -16.71 9.66
C PRO A 48 7.31 -17.46 9.06
N GLU A 49 6.25 -17.64 9.84
CA GLU A 49 4.99 -18.27 9.45
C GLU A 49 4.25 -17.49 8.35
N ALA A 50 4.48 -16.18 8.23
CA ALA A 50 3.88 -15.32 7.20
C ALA A 50 4.76 -15.13 5.95
N ALA A 51 6.02 -15.59 5.96
CA ALA A 51 7.00 -15.29 4.91
C ALA A 51 6.51 -15.65 3.49
N ALA A 52 5.83 -16.79 3.34
CA ALA A 52 5.31 -17.25 2.05
C ALA A 52 4.23 -16.31 1.45
N PHE A 53 3.53 -15.55 2.30
CA PHE A 53 2.49 -14.59 1.94
C PHE A 53 3.05 -13.19 1.63
N MET A 54 4.30 -12.94 1.99
CA MET A 54 4.98 -11.64 1.88
C MET A 54 5.98 -11.59 0.72
N VAL A 55 6.11 -12.68 -0.04
CA VAL A 55 6.98 -12.74 -1.22
C VAL A 55 6.49 -11.73 -2.26
N LEU A 56 7.38 -10.88 -2.75
CA LEU A 56 7.08 -9.96 -3.85
C LEU A 56 6.91 -10.75 -5.14
N VAL A 57 5.75 -10.61 -5.77
CA VAL A 57 5.48 -11.14 -7.10
C VAL A 57 5.84 -10.05 -8.13
N PRO A 58 6.79 -10.28 -9.06
CA PRO A 58 7.10 -9.30 -10.09
C PRO A 58 5.92 -9.12 -11.07
N PRO A 59 5.81 -7.96 -11.72
CA PRO A 59 4.85 -7.77 -12.82
C PRO A 59 5.17 -8.73 -13.98
N TYR A 60 4.18 -8.99 -14.82
CA TYR A 60 4.30 -9.87 -15.97
C TYR A 60 3.32 -9.50 -17.10
N ASP A 61 3.86 -9.41 -18.31
CA ASP A 61 3.12 -9.07 -19.53
C ASP A 61 2.36 -10.25 -20.13
N ASP A 62 2.91 -11.46 -19.98
CA ASP A 62 2.30 -12.68 -20.50
C ASP A 62 1.11 -13.10 -19.64
N PRO A 63 -0.07 -13.35 -20.23
CA PRO A 63 -1.25 -13.76 -19.48
C PRO A 63 -1.01 -15.01 -18.63
N ARG A 64 -1.29 -14.92 -17.33
CA ARG A 64 -1.33 -16.04 -16.38
C ARG A 64 -2.72 -16.12 -15.80
N ASP A 65 -3.36 -17.27 -15.98
CA ASP A 65 -4.74 -17.52 -15.52
C ASP A 65 -5.73 -16.42 -15.94
N GLY A 66 -5.56 -15.84 -17.13
CA GLY A 66 -6.44 -14.81 -17.68
C GLY A 66 -6.14 -13.37 -17.23
N VAL A 67 -5.01 -13.13 -16.54
CA VAL A 67 -4.61 -11.80 -16.06
C VAL A 67 -3.18 -11.48 -16.47
N THR A 68 -2.88 -10.19 -16.66
CA THR A 68 -1.52 -9.63 -16.72
C THR A 68 -1.34 -8.63 -15.59
N VAL A 69 -0.09 -8.45 -15.13
CA VAL A 69 0.21 -7.59 -13.98
C VAL A 69 1.26 -6.55 -14.35
N HIS A 70 0.97 -5.28 -14.07
CA HIS A 70 1.81 -4.16 -14.45
C HIS A 70 2.01 -3.21 -13.28
N ASP A 71 3.21 -2.68 -13.11
CA ASP A 71 3.47 -1.61 -12.14
C ASP A 71 3.63 -0.29 -12.92
N VAL A 72 2.91 0.74 -12.50
CA VAL A 72 2.85 2.04 -13.19
C VAL A 72 3.08 3.16 -12.17
N ALA A 73 4.09 3.98 -12.42
CA ALA A 73 4.24 5.26 -11.73
C ALA A 73 3.29 6.28 -12.36
N THR A 74 2.34 6.80 -11.58
CA THR A 74 1.36 7.75 -12.09
C THR A 74 1.92 9.17 -12.13
N ASP A 75 1.31 10.02 -12.94
CA ASP A 75 1.52 11.48 -12.96
C ASP A 75 0.89 12.20 -11.75
N HIS A 76 0.27 11.46 -10.82
CA HIS A 76 -0.27 11.96 -9.54
C HIS A 76 0.60 11.62 -8.33
N GLY A 77 1.85 11.20 -8.56
CA GLY A 77 2.83 10.95 -7.49
C GLY A 77 2.53 9.73 -6.63
N VAL A 78 1.72 8.80 -7.14
CA VAL A 78 1.42 7.50 -6.51
C VAL A 78 1.69 6.38 -7.50
N ASP A 79 2.29 5.29 -7.03
CA ASP A 79 2.47 4.10 -7.85
C ASP A 79 1.25 3.19 -7.73
N VAL A 80 0.91 2.50 -8.82
CA VAL A 80 -0.19 1.53 -8.85
C VAL A 80 0.27 0.23 -9.48
N ARG A 81 -0.26 -0.87 -8.95
CA ARG A 81 -0.21 -2.18 -9.59
C ARG A 81 -1.54 -2.48 -10.26
N LEU A 82 -1.50 -2.74 -11.57
CA LEU A 82 -2.66 -3.07 -12.38
C LEU A 82 -2.75 -4.59 -12.58
N TYR A 83 -3.89 -5.17 -12.22
CA TYR A 83 -4.27 -6.52 -12.63
C TYR A 83 -5.28 -6.39 -13.76
N LEU A 84 -4.89 -6.72 -15.00
CA LEU A 84 -5.72 -6.54 -16.19
C LEU A 84 -6.18 -7.89 -16.73
N THR A 85 -7.48 -8.05 -16.90
CA THR A 85 -8.04 -9.27 -17.50
C THR A 85 -7.82 -9.26 -19.02
N THR A 86 -7.42 -10.40 -19.56
CA THR A 86 -6.98 -10.50 -20.97
C THR A 86 -8.10 -10.95 -21.91
N THR A 87 -9.25 -11.31 -21.38
CA THR A 87 -10.44 -11.68 -22.15
C THR A 87 -10.89 -10.50 -23.01
N ALA A 88 -11.03 -10.72 -24.32
CA ALA A 88 -11.55 -9.71 -25.24
C ALA A 88 -12.94 -9.23 -24.76
N PRO A 89 -13.11 -7.93 -24.45
CA PRO A 89 -14.34 -7.47 -23.84
C PRO A 89 -15.48 -7.47 -24.86
N ALA A 90 -16.56 -8.20 -24.59
CA ALA A 90 -17.82 -8.03 -25.32
C ALA A 90 -18.53 -6.70 -24.98
N ARG A 91 -18.15 -6.10 -23.83
CA ARG A 91 -18.63 -4.81 -23.31
C ARG A 91 -17.56 -4.19 -22.42
N ARG A 92 -17.66 -2.89 -22.16
CA ARG A 92 -16.88 -2.24 -21.10
C ARG A 92 -17.25 -2.81 -19.72
N ARG A 93 -16.28 -2.90 -18.81
CA ARG A 93 -16.37 -3.62 -17.53
C ARG A 93 -15.97 -2.74 -16.34
N PRO A 94 -16.45 -3.04 -15.11
CA PRO A 94 -16.12 -2.24 -13.94
C PRO A 94 -14.62 -2.16 -13.67
N VAL A 95 -14.18 -1.16 -12.91
CA VAL A 95 -12.82 -1.06 -12.38
C VAL A 95 -12.89 -1.13 -10.87
N LEU A 96 -11.98 -1.90 -10.27
CA LEU A 96 -11.80 -1.91 -8.81
C LEU A 96 -10.55 -1.09 -8.44
N VAL A 97 -10.66 -0.23 -7.45
CA VAL A 97 -9.51 0.44 -6.82
C VAL A 97 -9.28 -0.21 -5.47
N HIS A 98 -8.15 -0.90 -5.34
CA HIS A 98 -7.80 -1.73 -4.21
C HIS A 98 -6.85 -1.03 -3.24
N PHE A 99 -7.16 -1.11 -1.95
CA PHE A 99 -6.31 -0.71 -0.83
C PHE A 99 -5.99 -1.91 0.06
N HIS A 100 -4.71 -2.16 0.28
CA HIS A 100 -4.29 -3.27 1.11
C HIS A 100 -4.41 -2.99 2.62
N GLY A 101 -4.61 -4.04 3.40
CA GLY A 101 -4.46 -4.08 4.86
C GLY A 101 -3.02 -3.95 5.36
N GLY A 102 -2.81 -4.23 6.65
CA GLY A 102 -1.50 -4.09 7.31
C GLY A 102 -1.40 -2.93 8.31
N GLY A 103 -2.54 -2.46 8.86
CA GLY A 103 -2.56 -1.45 9.93
C GLY A 103 -1.94 -0.11 9.51
N PHE A 104 -1.96 0.24 8.23
CA PHE A 104 -1.26 1.39 7.61
C PHE A 104 0.27 1.34 7.70
N CYS A 105 0.86 0.33 8.33
CA CYS A 105 2.28 0.27 8.61
C CYS A 105 3.00 -0.85 7.85
N LEU A 106 2.25 -1.84 7.35
CA LEU A 106 2.78 -3.04 6.72
C LEU A 106 2.16 -3.27 5.34
N SER A 107 2.72 -4.28 4.68
CA SER A 107 2.28 -4.85 3.43
C SER A 107 2.64 -4.05 2.20
N HIS A 108 2.44 -4.67 1.04
CA HIS A 108 2.75 -4.10 -0.25
C HIS A 108 1.74 -4.62 -1.27
N ALA A 109 1.36 -3.80 -2.25
CA ALA A 109 0.50 -4.20 -3.37
C ALA A 109 1.02 -5.44 -4.13
N ALA A 110 2.31 -5.74 -4.00
CA ALA A 110 2.99 -6.83 -4.69
C ALA A 110 3.16 -8.12 -3.88
N TRP A 111 2.75 -8.15 -2.62
CA TRP A 111 2.85 -9.36 -1.80
C TRP A 111 1.99 -10.49 -2.37
N SER A 112 2.50 -11.71 -2.30
CA SER A 112 1.88 -12.91 -2.86
C SER A 112 0.47 -13.16 -2.29
N LEU A 113 0.22 -12.75 -1.03
CA LEU A 113 -1.12 -12.74 -0.42
C LEU A 113 -2.14 -12.01 -1.30
N TYR A 114 -1.84 -10.77 -1.66
CA TYR A 114 -2.73 -9.94 -2.46
C TYR A 114 -2.71 -10.32 -3.92
N HIS A 115 -1.54 -10.68 -4.46
CA HIS A 115 -1.45 -11.16 -5.83
C HIS A 115 -2.38 -12.36 -6.08
N ARG A 116 -2.31 -13.40 -5.24
CA ARG A 116 -3.14 -14.60 -5.38
C ARG A 116 -4.63 -14.29 -5.32
N PHE A 117 -5.03 -13.40 -4.42
CA PHE A 117 -6.43 -13.03 -4.27
C PHE A 117 -6.92 -12.17 -5.43
N TYR A 118 -6.24 -11.06 -5.74
CA TYR A 118 -6.74 -10.08 -6.70
C TYR A 118 -6.54 -10.48 -8.16
N ALA A 119 -5.51 -11.26 -8.51
CA ALA A 119 -5.41 -11.83 -9.84
C ALA A 119 -6.60 -12.75 -10.13
N ARG A 120 -6.96 -13.61 -9.17
CA ARG A 120 -8.13 -14.49 -9.32
C ARG A 120 -9.45 -13.71 -9.31
N LEU A 121 -9.60 -12.78 -8.38
CA LEU A 121 -10.80 -11.95 -8.25
C LEU A 121 -11.09 -11.15 -9.52
N ALA A 122 -10.06 -10.64 -10.19
CA ALA A 122 -10.23 -9.87 -11.41
C ALA A 122 -10.97 -10.67 -12.50
N VAL A 123 -10.64 -11.96 -12.63
CA VAL A 123 -11.26 -12.88 -13.58
C VAL A 123 -12.65 -13.30 -13.12
N ASP A 124 -12.77 -13.73 -11.86
CA ASP A 124 -14.03 -14.25 -11.32
C ASP A 124 -15.16 -13.20 -11.34
N LEU A 125 -14.82 -11.91 -11.18
CA LEU A 125 -15.78 -10.80 -11.24
C LEU A 125 -15.96 -10.20 -12.65
N ASP A 126 -15.19 -10.63 -13.65
CA ASP A 126 -15.16 -10.04 -15.00
C ASP A 126 -15.03 -8.50 -14.97
N VAL A 127 -14.00 -8.01 -14.28
CA VAL A 127 -13.66 -6.58 -14.24
C VAL A 127 -12.62 -6.24 -15.31
N ALA A 128 -12.60 -4.98 -15.77
CA ALA A 128 -11.60 -4.50 -16.73
C ALA A 128 -10.19 -4.56 -16.15
N GLY A 129 -10.09 -4.15 -14.88
CA GLY A 129 -8.89 -4.32 -14.09
C GLY A 129 -9.07 -3.93 -12.63
N ILE A 130 -8.06 -4.29 -11.85
CA ILE A 130 -7.92 -3.86 -10.46
C ILE A 130 -6.70 -2.95 -10.36
N VAL A 131 -6.92 -1.72 -9.92
CA VAL A 131 -5.91 -0.70 -9.62
C VAL A 131 -5.54 -0.82 -8.14
N SER A 132 -4.50 -1.57 -7.82
CA SER A 132 -3.99 -1.70 -6.46
C SER A 132 -3.02 -0.58 -6.14
N VAL A 133 -3.39 0.30 -5.21
CA VAL A 133 -2.58 1.47 -4.86
C VAL A 133 -1.38 1.05 -4.01
N VAL A 134 -0.18 1.54 -4.35
CA VAL A 134 1.01 1.42 -3.50
C VAL A 134 0.90 2.48 -2.42
N LEU A 135 0.50 2.06 -1.21
CA LEU A 135 0.21 2.99 -0.13
C LEU A 135 1.49 3.46 0.57
N PRO A 136 1.60 4.77 0.88
CA PRO A 136 2.64 5.25 1.78
C PRO A 136 2.38 4.67 3.18
N LEU A 137 3.44 4.16 3.81
CA LEU A 137 3.34 3.44 5.07
C LEU A 137 3.79 4.30 6.25
N ALA A 138 3.09 4.14 7.36
CA ALA A 138 3.50 4.67 8.65
C ALA A 138 4.58 3.76 9.28
N PRO A 139 5.40 4.28 10.21
CA PRO A 139 5.39 5.64 10.77
C PRO A 139 6.02 6.75 9.91
N GLU A 140 6.66 6.43 8.78
CA GLU A 140 7.31 7.40 7.89
C GLU A 140 6.28 8.36 7.28
N HIS A 141 5.13 7.83 6.88
CA HIS A 141 4.01 8.56 6.30
C HIS A 141 2.72 8.25 7.07
N ARG A 142 2.56 8.90 8.22
CA ARG A 142 1.36 8.79 9.06
C ARG A 142 0.11 9.29 8.33
N LEU A 143 -1.06 8.87 8.79
CA LEU A 143 -2.34 9.39 8.31
C LEU A 143 -2.35 10.93 8.42
N PRO A 144 -2.89 11.64 7.41
CA PRO A 144 -3.76 11.16 6.33
C PRO A 144 -3.05 10.67 5.04
N ALA A 145 -1.73 10.47 5.02
CA ALA A 145 -0.97 10.19 3.77
C ALA A 145 -1.55 9.03 2.93
N ALA A 146 -1.96 7.92 3.55
CA ALA A 146 -2.58 6.81 2.84
C ALA A 146 -3.96 7.13 2.23
N ILE A 147 -4.73 8.04 2.86
CA ILE A 147 -5.99 8.56 2.33
C ILE A 147 -5.70 9.45 1.12
N ASP A 148 -4.69 10.31 1.23
CA ASP A 148 -4.29 11.22 0.16
C ASP A 148 -3.79 10.45 -1.07
N ALA A 149 -3.00 9.39 -0.88
CA ALA A 149 -2.55 8.50 -1.96
C ALA A 149 -3.73 7.78 -2.65
N GLY A 150 -4.71 7.31 -1.88
CA GLY A 150 -5.91 6.70 -2.45
C GLY A 150 -6.76 7.69 -3.25
N HIS A 151 -6.85 8.93 -2.80
CA HIS A 151 -7.51 10.00 -3.55
C HIS A 151 -6.73 10.39 -4.82
N ALA A 152 -5.40 10.48 -4.74
CA ALA A 152 -4.53 10.71 -5.90
C ALA A 152 -4.71 9.63 -6.98
N ALA A 153 -4.86 8.36 -6.59
CA ALA A 153 -5.15 7.28 -7.53
C ALA A 153 -6.51 7.44 -8.24
N LEU A 154 -7.52 8.03 -7.58
CA LEU A 154 -8.80 8.35 -8.22
C LEU A 154 -8.69 9.51 -9.21
N LEU A 155 -7.89 10.54 -8.88
CA LEU A 155 -7.62 11.65 -9.80
C LEU A 155 -6.83 11.17 -11.04
N TRP A 156 -5.86 10.28 -10.84
CA TRP A 156 -5.19 9.60 -11.94
C TRP A 156 -6.17 8.80 -12.81
N LEU A 157 -7.04 7.99 -12.19
CA LEU A 157 -8.01 7.19 -12.92
C LEU A 157 -8.99 8.06 -13.72
N ARG A 158 -9.37 9.22 -13.18
CA ARG A 158 -10.15 10.25 -13.89
C ARG A 158 -9.41 10.74 -15.12
N ASP A 159 -8.13 11.09 -14.99
CA ASP A 159 -7.35 11.63 -16.12
C ASP A 159 -7.09 10.55 -17.18
N VAL A 160 -6.93 9.28 -16.78
CA VAL A 160 -6.92 8.13 -17.70
C VAL A 160 -8.26 8.02 -18.45
N ALA A 161 -9.38 8.17 -17.76
CA ALA A 161 -10.72 8.10 -18.36
C ALA A 161 -10.99 9.23 -19.36
N SER A 162 -10.46 10.43 -19.08
CA SER A 162 -10.56 11.61 -19.95
C SER A 162 -9.51 11.64 -21.07
N GLY A 163 -8.53 10.73 -21.06
CA GLY A 163 -7.38 10.73 -21.98
C GLY A 163 -6.37 11.86 -21.71
N GLY A 164 -6.41 12.47 -20.53
CA GLY A 164 -5.55 13.57 -20.12
C GLY A 164 -4.33 13.17 -19.28
N SER A 165 -4.18 11.88 -18.93
CA SER A 165 -3.00 11.39 -18.20
C SER A 165 -1.80 11.23 -19.13
N ASP A 166 -0.62 11.64 -18.67
CA ASP A 166 0.66 11.42 -19.34
C ASP A 166 0.98 9.91 -19.46
N THR A 167 0.38 9.09 -18.60
CA THR A 167 0.55 7.63 -18.61
C THR A 167 -0.32 6.93 -19.65
N ILE A 168 -1.18 7.63 -20.40
CA ILE A 168 -2.12 7.00 -21.34
C ILE A 168 -1.41 6.20 -22.44
N ALA A 169 -0.18 6.58 -22.80
CA ALA A 169 0.66 5.87 -23.77
C ALA A 169 1.26 4.56 -23.22
N HIS A 170 1.16 4.29 -21.92
CA HIS A 170 1.60 3.04 -21.34
C HIS A 170 0.65 1.90 -21.78
N PRO A 171 1.13 0.80 -22.39
CA PRO A 171 0.27 -0.23 -22.98
C PRO A 171 -0.74 -0.86 -22.00
N ALA A 172 -0.36 -0.98 -20.72
CA ALA A 172 -1.30 -1.43 -19.68
C ALA A 172 -2.43 -0.43 -19.41
N VAL A 173 -2.12 0.86 -19.40
CA VAL A 173 -3.09 1.94 -19.14
C VAL A 173 -4.04 2.10 -20.33
N GLU A 174 -3.52 2.02 -21.55
CA GLU A 174 -4.34 1.98 -22.78
C GLU A 174 -5.33 0.80 -22.76
N ARG A 175 -4.86 -0.40 -22.40
CA ARG A 175 -5.73 -1.59 -22.27
C ARG A 175 -6.80 -1.42 -21.19
N LEU A 176 -6.44 -0.84 -20.04
CA LEU A 176 -7.41 -0.52 -19.00
C LEU A 176 -8.48 0.45 -19.55
N CYS A 177 -8.06 1.55 -20.17
CA CYS A 177 -8.94 2.57 -20.71
C CYS A 177 -9.90 2.02 -21.79
N GLY A 178 -9.39 1.16 -22.68
CA GLY A 178 -10.19 0.52 -23.73
C GLY A 178 -11.22 -0.50 -23.19
N ALA A 179 -10.94 -1.15 -22.07
CA ALA A 179 -11.81 -2.16 -21.47
C ALA A 179 -12.74 -1.62 -20.37
N ALA A 180 -12.41 -0.47 -19.78
CA ALA A 180 -13.07 0.05 -18.58
C ALA A 180 -14.38 0.80 -18.87
N ASP A 181 -15.36 0.55 -18.01
CA ASP A 181 -16.55 1.36 -17.80
C ASP A 181 -16.33 2.24 -16.56
N PHE A 182 -15.87 3.46 -16.81
CA PHE A 182 -15.53 4.42 -15.76
C PHE A 182 -16.75 4.95 -14.98
N SER A 183 -17.98 4.70 -15.46
CA SER A 183 -19.19 4.96 -14.67
C SER A 183 -19.42 3.92 -13.55
N ARG A 184 -18.60 2.85 -13.52
CA ARG A 184 -18.67 1.75 -12.55
C ARG A 184 -17.29 1.50 -11.92
N VAL A 185 -16.81 2.49 -11.16
CA VAL A 185 -15.63 2.35 -10.31
C VAL A 185 -16.05 1.95 -8.90
N PHE A 186 -15.45 0.90 -8.36
CA PHE A 186 -15.69 0.45 -6.98
C PHE A 186 -14.40 0.51 -6.17
N LEU A 187 -14.51 0.94 -4.92
CA LEU A 187 -13.40 0.84 -3.97
C LEU A 187 -13.45 -0.52 -3.27
N ILE A 188 -12.30 -1.14 -3.02
CA ILE A 188 -12.22 -2.38 -2.25
C ILE A 188 -10.98 -2.38 -1.34
N GLY A 189 -11.10 -2.96 -0.14
CA GLY A 189 -9.93 -3.10 0.73
C GLY A 189 -10.20 -3.94 1.97
N ASP A 190 -9.13 -4.53 2.48
CA ASP A 190 -9.15 -5.36 3.68
C ASP A 190 -8.55 -4.65 4.89
N SER A 191 -9.01 -4.95 6.11
CA SER A 191 -8.40 -4.43 7.34
C SER A 191 -8.25 -2.89 7.31
N ALA A 192 -7.04 -2.36 7.40
CA ALA A 192 -6.76 -0.93 7.24
C ALA A 192 -7.17 -0.36 5.86
N GLY A 193 -7.05 -1.16 4.80
CA GLY A 193 -7.55 -0.83 3.46
C GLY A 193 -9.07 -0.67 3.41
N GLY A 194 -9.81 -1.43 4.22
CA GLY A 194 -11.26 -1.24 4.39
C GLY A 194 -11.60 0.12 5.02
N VAL A 195 -10.76 0.63 5.93
CA VAL A 195 -10.89 2.00 6.45
C VAL A 195 -10.60 3.03 5.36
N LEU A 196 -9.65 2.76 4.45
CA LEU A 196 -9.37 3.63 3.30
C LEU A 196 -10.53 3.68 2.31
N VAL A 197 -11.24 2.56 2.06
CA VAL A 197 -12.47 2.57 1.24
C VAL A 197 -13.44 3.66 1.72
N HIS A 198 -13.66 3.76 3.04
CA HIS A 198 -14.53 4.78 3.60
C HIS A 198 -13.94 6.20 3.46
N ASN A 199 -12.70 6.40 3.90
CA ASN A 199 -12.09 7.74 3.97
C ASN A 199 -11.77 8.34 2.60
N VAL A 200 -11.36 7.51 1.63
CA VAL A 200 -11.13 7.95 0.25
C VAL A 200 -12.44 8.31 -0.44
N ALA A 201 -13.51 7.53 -0.23
CA ALA A 201 -14.84 7.88 -0.73
C ALA A 201 -15.36 9.19 -0.13
N ALA A 202 -15.18 9.39 1.18
CA ALA A 202 -15.55 10.64 1.85
C ALA A 202 -14.78 11.83 1.28
N ARG A 203 -13.45 11.69 1.11
CA ARG A 203 -12.60 12.73 0.50
C ARG A 203 -13.03 13.08 -0.92
N ALA A 204 -13.35 12.08 -1.73
CA ALA A 204 -13.88 12.28 -3.08
C ALA A 204 -15.23 13.02 -3.06
N GLY A 205 -16.10 12.69 -2.10
CA GLY A 205 -17.39 13.37 -1.92
C GLY A 205 -17.25 14.84 -1.49
N GLU A 206 -16.28 15.15 -0.64
CA GLU A 206 -15.97 16.53 -0.21
C GLU A 206 -15.49 17.41 -1.38
N ALA A 207 -14.79 16.83 -2.36
CA ALA A 207 -14.35 17.54 -3.57
C ALA A 207 -15.51 17.84 -4.55
N GLY A 208 -16.66 17.19 -4.37
CA GLY A 208 -17.83 17.30 -5.25
C GLY A 208 -17.82 16.31 -6.40
N ALA A 209 -19.01 15.98 -6.92
CA ALA A 209 -19.16 14.95 -7.96
C ALA A 209 -18.42 15.30 -9.27
N GLU A 210 -18.33 16.59 -9.61
CA GLU A 210 -17.64 17.08 -10.81
C GLU A 210 -16.11 16.91 -10.72
N ALA A 211 -15.54 16.81 -9.52
CA ALA A 211 -14.09 16.68 -9.35
C ALA A 211 -13.55 15.35 -9.90
N LEU A 212 -14.42 14.34 -10.00
CA LEU A 212 -14.10 13.02 -10.52
C LEU A 212 -14.71 12.74 -11.90
N ASP A 213 -15.42 13.67 -12.53
CA ASP A 213 -15.94 13.45 -13.89
C ASP A 213 -14.80 13.11 -14.87
N PRO A 214 -14.90 12.04 -15.69
CA PRO A 214 -16.09 11.21 -15.98
C PRO A 214 -16.21 9.91 -15.16
N ILE A 215 -15.37 9.71 -14.14
CA ILE A 215 -15.47 8.51 -13.30
C ILE A 215 -16.60 8.65 -12.27
N ARG A 216 -17.28 7.54 -11.98
CA ARG A 216 -18.29 7.46 -10.92
C ARG A 216 -17.95 6.35 -9.93
N LEU A 217 -17.82 6.75 -8.66
CA LEU A 217 -17.76 5.79 -7.54
C LEU A 217 -19.15 5.16 -7.35
N ALA A 218 -19.30 3.93 -7.83
CA ALA A 218 -20.56 3.17 -7.80
C ALA A 218 -20.77 2.42 -6.48
N GLY A 219 -19.71 2.21 -5.69
CA GLY A 219 -19.81 1.57 -4.37
C GLY A 219 -18.45 1.27 -3.74
N GLY A 220 -18.48 0.71 -2.53
CA GLY A 220 -17.29 0.30 -1.78
C GLY A 220 -17.49 -1.05 -1.11
N VAL A 221 -16.46 -1.89 -1.14
CA VAL A 221 -16.43 -3.23 -0.53
C VAL A 221 -15.38 -3.26 0.58
N GLN A 222 -15.82 -3.43 1.82
CA GLN A 222 -14.94 -3.44 2.99
C GLN A 222 -14.82 -4.87 3.54
N LEU A 223 -13.63 -5.45 3.46
CA LEU A 223 -13.35 -6.80 3.95
C LEU A 223 -12.74 -6.72 5.36
N HIS A 224 -13.50 -7.05 6.40
CA HIS A 224 -13.05 -6.95 7.79
C HIS A 224 -12.40 -5.59 8.13
N PRO A 225 -13.08 -4.45 7.94
CA PRO A 225 -12.48 -3.13 8.11
C PRO A 225 -12.03 -2.88 9.55
N GLY A 226 -10.80 -2.39 9.71
CA GLY A 226 -10.15 -2.18 11.01
C GLY A 226 -10.52 -0.86 11.69
N PHE A 227 -11.81 -0.59 11.93
CA PHE A 227 -12.22 0.57 12.71
C PHE A 227 -11.96 0.36 14.20
N ILE A 228 -11.41 1.39 14.86
CA ILE A 228 -11.02 1.31 16.27
C ILE A 228 -11.67 2.45 17.03
N LEU A 229 -12.24 2.11 18.18
CA LEU A 229 -12.88 3.05 19.09
C LEU A 229 -11.91 3.51 20.19
N PRO A 230 -12.15 4.67 20.81
CA PRO A 230 -11.37 5.12 21.97
C PRO A 230 -11.45 4.14 23.15
N GLU A 231 -12.63 3.56 23.34
CA GLU A 231 -12.95 2.57 24.36
C GLU A 231 -13.10 1.20 23.70
N LYS A 232 -12.56 0.17 24.34
CA LYS A 232 -12.62 -1.20 23.81
C LYS A 232 -14.07 -1.67 23.77
N SER A 233 -14.47 -2.20 22.61
CA SER A 233 -15.74 -2.91 22.44
C SER A 233 -15.75 -4.23 23.22
N PRO A 234 -16.93 -4.79 23.53
CA PRO A 234 -17.03 -6.13 24.12
C PRO A 234 -16.28 -7.19 23.31
N SER A 235 -16.39 -7.16 21.97
CA SER A 235 -15.65 -8.08 21.10
C SER A 235 -14.13 -7.96 21.23
N GLU A 236 -13.57 -6.78 21.50
CA GLU A 236 -12.12 -6.63 21.73
C GLU A 236 -11.67 -7.17 23.08
N LEU A 237 -12.58 -7.33 24.03
CA LEU A 237 -12.30 -7.88 25.37
C LEU A 237 -12.52 -9.39 25.43
N GLU A 238 -13.48 -9.89 24.65
CA GLU A 238 -13.87 -11.30 24.64
C GLU A 238 -13.02 -12.15 23.69
N ASN A 239 -12.42 -11.56 22.66
CA ASN A 239 -11.62 -12.32 21.69
C ASN A 239 -10.19 -12.57 22.18
N PRO A 240 -9.72 -13.84 22.20
CA PRO A 240 -8.36 -14.15 22.59
C PRO A 240 -7.36 -13.62 21.54
N PRO A 241 -6.15 -13.21 21.97
CA PRO A 241 -5.10 -12.79 21.04
C PRO A 241 -4.71 -13.95 20.11
N THR A 242 -4.41 -13.62 18.85
CA THR A 242 -3.85 -14.59 17.89
C THR A 242 -2.32 -14.45 17.84
N PRO A 243 -1.59 -15.47 17.37
CA PRO A 243 -0.14 -15.36 17.16
C PRO A 243 0.27 -14.20 16.24
N PHE A 244 -0.61 -13.81 15.32
CA PHE A 244 -0.36 -12.72 14.37
C PHE A 244 -0.81 -11.35 14.90
N MET A 245 -1.86 -11.32 15.71
CA MET A 245 -2.49 -10.07 16.15
C MET A 245 -2.89 -10.18 17.62
N THR A 246 -2.03 -9.62 18.48
CA THR A 246 -2.33 -9.38 19.88
C THR A 246 -2.93 -8.00 20.07
N GLN A 247 -3.52 -7.73 21.24
CA GLN A 247 -4.03 -6.41 21.55
C GLN A 247 -2.93 -5.34 21.60
N GLU A 248 -1.74 -5.70 22.10
CA GLU A 248 -0.57 -4.81 22.08
C GLU A 248 -0.15 -4.48 20.64
N THR A 249 -0.17 -5.47 19.74
CA THR A 249 0.12 -5.30 18.32
C THR A 249 -0.82 -4.27 17.68
N VAL A 250 -2.13 -4.41 17.90
CA VAL A 250 -3.15 -3.47 17.38
C VAL A 250 -2.91 -2.06 17.92
N ASP A 251 -2.72 -1.94 19.24
CA ASP A 251 -2.51 -0.64 19.90
C ASP A 251 -1.27 0.08 19.36
N LYS A 252 -0.17 -0.65 19.15
CA LYS A 252 1.05 -0.07 18.57
C LYS A 252 0.87 0.34 17.11
N PHE A 253 0.20 -0.45 16.28
CA PHE A 253 -0.08 -0.03 14.89
C PHE A 253 -0.90 1.26 14.85
N VAL A 254 -1.90 1.41 15.72
CA VAL A 254 -2.68 2.64 15.83
C VAL A 254 -1.80 3.83 16.18
N VAL A 255 -0.94 3.68 17.19
CA VAL A 255 -0.02 4.74 17.62
C VAL A 255 0.98 5.10 16.52
N LEU A 256 1.46 4.12 15.76
CA LEU A 256 2.37 4.36 14.63
C LEU A 256 1.66 5.02 13.44
N ALA A 257 0.40 4.69 13.17
CA ALA A 257 -0.37 5.19 12.03
C ALA A 257 -0.92 6.62 12.21
N LEU A 258 -1.35 6.99 13.43
CA LEU A 258 -1.98 8.29 13.69
C LEU A 258 -0.95 9.43 13.73
N PRO A 259 -1.36 10.70 13.52
CA PRO A 259 -0.48 11.85 13.72
C PRO A 259 0.16 11.87 15.12
N VAL A 260 1.40 12.32 15.21
CA VAL A 260 2.13 12.44 16.49
C VAL A 260 1.34 13.28 17.48
N GLY A 261 1.25 12.81 18.73
CA GLY A 261 0.49 13.47 19.79
C GLY A 261 -1.02 13.16 19.82
N THR A 262 -1.51 12.32 18.90
CA THR A 262 -2.87 11.79 18.97
C THR A 262 -2.97 10.79 20.13
N THR A 263 -3.81 11.08 21.12
CA THR A 263 -4.13 10.15 22.21
C THR A 263 -5.53 9.59 22.01
N ARG A 264 -5.78 8.35 22.49
CA ARG A 264 -7.14 7.75 22.50
C ARG A 264 -8.19 8.70 23.09
N THR A 265 -7.81 9.52 24.07
CA THR A 265 -8.70 10.49 24.74
C THR A 265 -9.08 11.70 23.87
N ARG A 266 -8.26 12.10 22.88
CA ARG A 266 -8.55 13.25 22.01
C ARG A 266 -9.66 13.00 20.98
N LEU A 267 -10.03 11.75 20.74
CA LEU A 267 -11.15 11.37 19.86
C LEU A 267 -12.54 11.80 20.42
N ARG A 268 -12.63 12.21 21.70
CA ARG A 268 -13.88 12.70 22.32
C ARG A 268 -14.25 14.15 21.99
N ARG A 269 -13.37 14.96 21.39
CA ARG A 269 -13.52 16.43 21.36
C ARG A 269 -14.03 17.07 20.05
N ARG A 270 -14.58 16.29 19.12
CA ARG A 270 -15.32 16.86 17.98
C ARG A 270 -16.72 16.25 17.93
N ARG A 271 -17.62 16.79 18.74
CA ARG A 271 -19.07 16.79 18.52
C ARG A 271 -19.49 18.23 18.32
#